data_AF-A0A0F9B9I6-F1
#
_entry.id   AF-A0A0F9B9I6-F1
#
_cell.length_a   1.000
_cell.length_b   1.000
_cell.length_c   1.000
_cell.angle_alpha   90.00
_cell.angle_beta   90.00
_cell.angle_gamma   90.00
#
_symmetry.space_group_name_H-M   'P 1'
#
loop_
_entity.id
_entity.type
_entity.pdbx_description
1 polymer ?
#
loop_
_entity_poly.entity_id
_entity_poly.type
_entity_poly.pdbx_seq_one_letter_code
_entity_poly.pdbx_strand_id
1 'polypeptide(L)'
;MIVDVSLSRFKIHEYSKYRTMPGINAIIGPGGCGKTSIMEAIGWAVFGTLTGKKSNFMSLDGGLVAHESFVELAMIVDDSLTEIHKSIGGFSSLYIQYRMVAEGEMAVREAVADLVGYKRLDVLFSGLIGITQGSLDAIFARSTSERVKVFSRILGIDKYRDFSDWLLKSSQELDIKAAAVKGSLSGLEVGKVEQDAMALVQDEVQLEFDSFSRSVEDETILNSSLNKTSRILAGLRLGIKEAEDEIKHIPDAEVEMGPIEVELSSISALMCPTCGGPIDAVESEILYHIYNKKREKYHDGREEILRLSGEILSDKKIVGHLESLNIEARVLKSNATLAALRDKLAALRGKLEVLAASSDIKSRIENERTKLADMESSLAKISAIRSVARKLPALIAVDTTATVSELATEFVRMIYQNWTVTWNEDFSIDVRIGEMELSFTQLSKSQKGIASLSVI
;
A
#
# COMPACT_ATOMS: atom_id res chain seq x y z
N MET A 1 42.98 -35.53 -10.13
CA MET A 1 43.91 -36.32 -10.99
C MET A 1 43.45 -37.77 -11.09
N ILE A 2 43.34 -38.35 -12.28
CA ILE A 2 43.08 -39.80 -12.45
C ILE A 2 44.36 -40.58 -12.12
N VAL A 3 44.24 -41.74 -11.46
CA VAL A 3 45.36 -42.57 -11.00
C VAL A 3 45.34 -43.96 -11.62
N ASP A 4 44.20 -44.64 -11.58
CA ASP A 4 44.05 -45.99 -12.12
C ASP A 4 42.70 -46.09 -12.86
N VAL A 5 42.69 -46.83 -13.97
CA VAL A 5 41.49 -47.14 -14.76
C VAL A 5 41.51 -48.62 -15.13
N SER A 6 40.50 -49.36 -14.67
CA SER A 6 40.30 -50.77 -15.00
C SER A 6 39.03 -50.90 -15.85
N LEU A 7 39.13 -51.65 -16.94
CA LEU A 7 38.03 -51.97 -17.84
C LEU A 7 37.87 -53.49 -17.89
N SER A 8 36.65 -53.97 -17.69
CA SER A 8 36.27 -55.38 -17.85
C SER A 8 35.12 -55.48 -18.83
N ARG A 9 35.27 -56.29 -19.88
CA ARG A 9 34.29 -56.53 -20.94
C ARG A 9 33.68 -55.23 -21.49
N PHE A 10 34.55 -54.25 -21.77
CA PHE A 10 34.17 -52.92 -22.27
C PHE A 10 34.69 -52.73 -23.70
N LYS A 11 33.77 -52.77 -24.68
CA LYS A 11 34.11 -52.75 -26.12
C LYS A 11 35.12 -53.84 -26.47
N ILE A 12 36.29 -53.49 -27.00
CA ILE A 12 37.34 -54.44 -27.34
C ILE A 12 38.21 -54.87 -26.14
N HIS A 13 38.03 -54.24 -24.98
CA HIS A 13 38.79 -54.55 -23.77
C HIS A 13 38.08 -55.68 -23.00
N GLU A 14 38.59 -56.90 -23.10
CA GLU A 14 38.12 -58.03 -22.29
C GLU A 14 38.49 -57.83 -20.81
N TYR A 15 39.75 -57.52 -20.55
CA TYR A 15 40.23 -56.99 -19.27
C TYR A 15 41.47 -56.12 -19.52
N SER A 16 41.49 -54.91 -18.99
CA SER A 16 42.63 -54.00 -19.14
C SER A 16 42.73 -53.08 -17.92
N LYS A 17 43.94 -52.88 -17.42
CA LYS A 17 44.22 -51.96 -16.32
C LYS A 17 45.33 -50.99 -16.71
N TYR A 18 45.08 -49.70 -16.52
CA TYR A 18 45.98 -48.62 -16.86
C TYR A 18 46.23 -47.75 -15.64
N ARG A 19 47.50 -47.43 -15.41
CA ARG A 19 47.92 -46.50 -14.35
C ARG A 19 48.47 -45.23 -14.98
N THR A 20 48.00 -44.09 -14.50
CA THR A 20 48.49 -42.77 -14.91
C THR A 20 49.48 -42.22 -13.88
N MET A 21 50.46 -41.48 -14.38
CA MET A 21 51.43 -40.75 -13.55
C MET A 21 51.14 -39.26 -13.58
N PRO A 22 51.63 -38.45 -12.63
CA PRO A 22 51.58 -37.00 -12.75
C PRO A 22 52.25 -36.53 -14.04
N GLY A 23 51.67 -35.53 -14.72
CA GLY A 23 52.18 -34.98 -15.97
C GLY A 23 51.55 -35.58 -17.23
N ILE A 24 52.30 -35.61 -18.33
CA ILE A 24 51.80 -36.01 -19.65
C ILE A 24 51.86 -37.54 -19.80
N ASN A 25 50.70 -38.16 -20.01
CA ASN A 25 50.58 -39.61 -20.25
C ASN A 25 50.18 -39.86 -21.71
N ALA A 26 51.00 -40.58 -22.46
CA ALA A 26 50.74 -40.90 -23.87
C ALA A 26 50.19 -42.31 -24.05
N ILE A 27 49.01 -42.44 -24.68
CA ILE A 27 48.42 -43.74 -25.05
C ILE A 27 48.74 -44.02 -26.52
N ILE A 28 49.64 -44.96 -26.80
CA ILE A 28 50.18 -45.24 -28.14
C ILE A 28 49.80 -46.64 -28.59
N GLY A 29 49.46 -46.80 -29.87
CA GLY A 29 49.17 -48.09 -30.48
C GLY A 29 48.61 -47.96 -31.90
N PRO A 30 48.41 -49.06 -32.63
CA PRO A 30 47.82 -49.05 -33.97
C PRO A 30 46.34 -48.63 -33.97
N GLY A 31 45.82 -48.15 -35.10
CA GLY A 31 44.40 -47.83 -35.25
C GLY A 31 43.52 -49.03 -34.90
N GLY A 32 42.40 -48.80 -34.21
CA GLY A 32 41.49 -49.87 -33.80
C GLY A 32 41.89 -50.65 -32.53
N CYS A 33 43.04 -50.37 -31.91
CA CYS A 33 43.48 -51.07 -30.69
C CYS A 33 42.83 -50.56 -29.38
N GLY A 34 41.75 -49.79 -29.44
CA GLY A 34 40.96 -49.44 -28.25
C GLY A 34 41.39 -48.17 -27.50
N LYS A 35 42.37 -47.40 -27.98
CA LYS A 35 42.80 -46.13 -27.33
C LYS A 35 41.63 -45.18 -27.05
N THR A 36 40.76 -44.99 -28.03
CA THR A 36 39.56 -44.15 -27.88
C THR A 36 38.59 -44.75 -26.85
N SER A 37 38.52 -46.08 -26.75
CA SER A 37 37.67 -46.77 -25.79
C SER A 37 38.11 -46.57 -24.34
N ILE A 38 39.42 -46.40 -24.09
CA ILE A 38 39.93 -46.01 -22.77
C ILE A 38 39.41 -44.61 -22.39
N MET A 39 39.50 -43.64 -23.29
CA MET A 39 39.01 -42.28 -23.05
C MET A 39 37.49 -42.24 -22.87
N GLU A 40 36.74 -43.03 -23.65
CA GLU A 40 35.29 -43.18 -23.51
C GLU A 40 34.89 -43.78 -22.16
N ALA A 41 35.64 -44.77 -21.67
CA ALA A 41 35.40 -45.38 -20.36
C ALA A 41 35.59 -44.35 -19.23
N ILE A 42 36.68 -43.58 -19.28
CA ILE A 42 36.93 -42.48 -18.34
C ILE A 42 35.79 -41.45 -18.39
N GLY A 43 35.38 -41.06 -19.61
CA GLY A 43 34.27 -40.14 -19.84
C GLY A 43 32.97 -40.60 -19.20
N TRP A 44 32.65 -41.87 -19.37
CA TRP A 44 31.43 -42.45 -18.83
C TRP A 44 31.48 -42.63 -17.31
N ALA A 45 32.61 -43.08 -16.77
CA ALA A 45 32.81 -43.28 -15.34
C ALA A 45 32.63 -41.96 -14.57
N VAL A 46 33.36 -40.91 -14.95
CA VAL A 46 33.36 -39.64 -14.21
C VAL A 46 32.18 -38.75 -14.60
N PHE A 47 31.89 -38.63 -15.89
CA PHE A 47 30.99 -37.57 -16.38
C PHE A 47 29.63 -38.09 -16.85
N GLY A 48 29.39 -39.41 -16.78
CA GLY A 48 28.14 -40.03 -17.23
C GLY A 48 27.86 -39.80 -18.72
N THR A 49 28.89 -39.48 -19.50
CA THR A 49 28.78 -39.16 -20.93
C THR A 49 29.68 -40.09 -21.74
N LEU A 50 29.12 -40.67 -22.79
CA LEU A 50 29.86 -41.40 -23.81
C LEU A 50 29.94 -40.52 -25.04
N THR A 51 31.13 -40.39 -25.62
CA THR A 51 31.29 -39.68 -26.90
C THR A 51 30.78 -40.57 -28.03
N GLY A 52 29.49 -40.45 -28.38
CA GLY A 52 28.84 -41.21 -29.44
C GLY A 52 27.33 -41.35 -29.26
N LYS A 53 26.62 -41.86 -30.27
CA LYS A 53 25.19 -42.21 -30.12
C LYS A 53 25.07 -43.25 -29.00
N LYS A 54 24.18 -43.02 -28.03
CA LYS A 54 23.84 -43.94 -26.92
C LYS A 54 23.52 -45.38 -27.37
N SER A 55 23.30 -45.61 -28.67
CA SER A 55 22.92 -46.88 -29.28
C SER A 55 24.06 -47.87 -29.52
N ASN A 56 25.33 -47.56 -29.22
CA ASN A 56 26.45 -48.45 -29.56
C ASN A 56 26.98 -49.29 -28.38
N PHE A 57 26.21 -49.49 -27.31
CA PHE A 57 26.42 -50.66 -26.44
C PHE A 57 25.86 -51.91 -27.14
N MET A 58 26.52 -52.31 -28.21
CA MET A 58 26.52 -53.70 -28.64
C MET A 58 27.98 -54.15 -28.55
N SER A 59 28.26 -55.01 -27.57
CA SER A 59 29.44 -55.87 -27.61
C SER A 59 29.51 -56.53 -28.99
N LEU A 60 30.72 -56.71 -29.52
CA LEU A 60 30.95 -57.31 -30.84
C LEU A 60 30.21 -58.64 -31.07
N ASP A 61 29.77 -59.30 -30.00
CA ASP A 61 29.19 -60.65 -30.06
C ASP A 61 27.69 -60.74 -29.72
N GLY A 62 26.97 -59.63 -29.55
CA GLY A 62 25.50 -59.66 -29.35
C GLY A 62 25.01 -60.43 -28.10
N GLY A 63 25.91 -60.89 -27.23
CA GLY A 63 25.59 -61.64 -26.03
C GLY A 63 26.75 -61.67 -25.04
N LEU A 64 26.73 -60.76 -24.07
CA LEU A 64 27.33 -60.93 -22.75
C LEU A 64 26.51 -60.05 -21.79
N VAL A 65 26.18 -60.63 -20.63
CA VAL A 65 25.19 -60.12 -19.70
C VAL A 65 25.62 -58.76 -19.18
N ALA A 66 24.74 -57.76 -19.23
CA ALA A 66 25.01 -56.38 -18.79
C ALA A 66 25.61 -56.27 -17.36
N HIS A 67 25.47 -57.32 -16.54
CA HIS A 67 25.99 -57.44 -15.18
C HIS A 67 27.49 -57.78 -15.08
N GLU A 68 28.20 -58.04 -16.18
CA GLU A 68 29.62 -58.47 -16.13
C GLU A 68 30.60 -57.47 -16.75
N SER A 69 30.11 -56.35 -17.26
CA SER A 69 30.93 -55.28 -17.84
C SER A 69 31.06 -54.13 -16.86
N PHE A 70 32.31 -53.78 -16.51
CA PHE A 70 32.61 -52.79 -15.49
C PHE A 70 33.71 -51.82 -15.92
N VAL A 71 33.59 -50.59 -15.41
CA VAL A 71 34.67 -49.59 -15.41
C VAL A 71 34.89 -49.18 -13.96
N GLU A 72 36.12 -49.35 -13.49
CA GLU A 72 36.58 -48.89 -12.19
C GLU A 72 37.61 -47.80 -12.41
N LEU A 73 37.41 -46.64 -11.78
CA LEU A 73 38.30 -45.49 -11.93
C LEU A 73 38.66 -44.95 -10.56
N ALA A 74 39.95 -44.79 -10.29
CA ALA A 74 40.47 -44.14 -9.11
C ALA A 74 41.02 -42.76 -9.47
N MET A 75 40.68 -41.75 -8.68
CA MET A 75 41.17 -40.38 -8.83
C MET A 75 41.44 -39.73 -7.47
N ILE A 76 42.36 -38.78 -7.45
CA ILE A 76 42.64 -37.93 -6.29
C ILE A 76 41.95 -36.58 -6.53
N VAL A 77 41.08 -36.18 -5.59
CA VAL A 77 40.46 -34.85 -5.54
C VAL A 77 40.72 -34.28 -4.14
N ASP A 78 41.28 -33.08 -4.05
CA ASP A 78 41.64 -32.42 -2.79
C ASP A 78 42.34 -33.38 -1.79
N ASP A 79 43.42 -34.03 -2.27
CA ASP A 79 44.22 -35.03 -1.55
C ASP A 79 43.46 -36.28 -1.05
N SER A 80 42.22 -36.49 -1.51
CA SER A 80 41.39 -37.64 -1.14
C SER A 80 41.25 -38.64 -2.29
N LEU A 81 41.52 -39.91 -2.00
CA LEU A 81 41.29 -41.00 -2.94
C LEU A 81 39.79 -41.21 -3.13
N THR A 82 39.35 -41.08 -4.37
CA THR A 82 37.98 -41.27 -4.83
C THR A 82 37.94 -42.39 -5.85
N GLU A 83 37.09 -43.40 -5.62
CA GLU A 83 36.93 -44.56 -6.49
C GLU A 83 35.50 -44.62 -7.03
N ILE A 84 35.36 -44.73 -8.35
CA ILE A 84 34.08 -44.79 -9.05
C ILE A 84 33.97 -46.16 -9.71
N HIS A 85 32.96 -46.94 -9.34
CA HIS A 85 32.69 -48.24 -9.93
C HIS A 85 31.36 -48.19 -10.69
N LYS A 86 31.39 -48.41 -12.01
CA LYS A 86 30.19 -48.44 -12.87
C LYS A 86 30.08 -49.76 -13.63
N SER A 87 28.85 -50.26 -13.75
CA SER A 87 28.50 -51.37 -14.63
C SER A 87 27.51 -50.95 -15.70
N ILE A 88 27.60 -51.56 -16.88
CA ILE A 88 26.66 -51.31 -17.97
C ILE A 88 25.23 -51.74 -17.56
N GLY A 89 25.13 -52.75 -16.69
CA GLY A 89 23.89 -53.26 -16.10
C GLY A 89 23.25 -52.36 -15.04
N GLY A 90 23.74 -51.13 -14.86
CA GLY A 90 23.09 -50.10 -14.04
C GLY A 90 23.62 -49.98 -12.61
N PHE A 91 24.64 -50.77 -12.21
CA PHE A 91 25.30 -50.59 -10.92
C PHE A 91 26.26 -49.39 -10.99
N SER A 92 26.23 -48.53 -9.98
CA SER A 92 27.07 -47.33 -9.91
C SER A 92 27.34 -47.05 -8.44
N SER A 93 28.59 -46.92 -8.02
CA SER A 93 28.95 -46.58 -6.64
C SER A 93 30.18 -45.68 -6.60
N LEU A 94 30.22 -44.82 -5.58
CA LEU A 94 31.30 -43.87 -5.32
C LEU A 94 31.84 -44.11 -3.91
N TYR A 95 33.17 -44.24 -3.81
CA TYR A 95 33.88 -44.34 -2.55
C TYR A 95 34.82 -43.16 -2.39
N ILE A 96 34.88 -42.58 -1.19
CA ILE A 96 35.88 -41.57 -0.82
C ILE A 96 36.61 -42.10 0.42
N GLN A 97 37.94 -42.19 0.36
CA GLN A 97 38.76 -42.78 1.41
C GLN A 97 38.21 -44.14 1.90
N TYR A 98 37.88 -45.02 0.94
CA TYR A 98 37.34 -46.37 1.17
C TYR A 98 35.95 -46.43 1.83
N ARG A 99 35.23 -45.31 1.95
CA ARG A 99 33.84 -45.27 2.43
C ARG A 99 32.89 -45.02 1.27
N MET A 100 31.84 -45.81 1.16
CA MET A 100 30.79 -45.57 0.15
C MET A 100 30.04 -44.28 0.50
N VAL A 101 30.05 -43.32 -0.42
CA VAL A 101 29.40 -42.01 -0.25
C VAL A 101 28.12 -41.92 -1.08
N ALA A 102 28.05 -42.63 -2.20
CA ALA A 102 26.86 -42.68 -3.05
C ALA A 102 26.72 -44.03 -3.76
N GLU A 103 25.46 -44.43 -3.99
CA GLU A 103 25.08 -45.62 -4.76
C GLU A 103 23.92 -45.27 -5.70
N GLY A 104 23.96 -45.80 -6.92
CA GLY A 104 23.02 -45.51 -8.00
C GLY A 104 23.47 -44.33 -8.87
N GLU A 105 23.17 -44.41 -10.17
CA GLU A 105 23.74 -43.50 -11.18
C GLU A 105 23.45 -42.01 -10.91
N MET A 106 22.26 -41.67 -10.41
CA MET A 106 21.89 -40.29 -10.13
C MET A 106 22.64 -39.73 -8.91
N ALA A 107 22.70 -40.49 -7.82
CA ALA A 107 23.38 -40.07 -6.59
C ALA A 107 24.90 -40.00 -6.78
N VAL A 108 25.49 -40.99 -7.48
CA VAL A 108 26.92 -40.96 -7.85
C VAL A 108 27.23 -39.75 -8.71
N ARG A 109 26.38 -39.44 -9.71
CA ARG A 109 26.58 -38.26 -10.56
C ARG A 109 26.52 -36.95 -9.77
N GLU A 110 25.59 -36.83 -8.83
CA GLU A 110 25.48 -35.64 -7.98
C GLU A 110 26.68 -35.50 -7.03
N ALA A 111 27.09 -36.60 -6.39
CA ALA A 111 28.26 -36.61 -5.51
C ALA A 111 29.56 -36.28 -6.26
N VAL A 112 29.76 -36.79 -7.48
CA VAL A 112 30.91 -36.42 -8.33
C VAL A 112 30.81 -34.96 -8.77
N ALA A 113 29.62 -34.46 -9.09
CA ALA A 113 29.42 -33.05 -9.46
C ALA A 113 29.78 -32.09 -8.32
N ASP A 114 29.41 -32.44 -7.08
CA ASP A 114 29.75 -31.65 -5.90
C ASP A 114 31.24 -31.74 -5.57
N LEU A 115 31.84 -32.94 -5.67
CA LEU A 115 33.28 -33.15 -5.47
C LEU A 115 34.14 -32.34 -6.46
N VAL A 116 33.71 -32.26 -7.73
CA VAL A 116 34.40 -31.49 -8.77
C VAL A 116 34.00 -30.00 -8.75
N GLY A 117 32.96 -29.63 -8.00
CA GLY A 117 32.43 -28.26 -7.95
C GLY A 117 31.69 -27.82 -9.22
N TYR A 118 31.31 -28.75 -10.12
CA TYR A 118 30.65 -28.44 -11.39
C TYR A 118 29.50 -29.40 -11.73
N LYS A 119 28.26 -28.88 -11.69
CA LYS A 119 27.04 -29.68 -11.89
C LYS A 119 26.82 -30.23 -13.30
N ARG A 120 27.36 -29.56 -14.33
CA ARG A 120 27.16 -29.92 -15.74
C ARG A 120 28.32 -30.76 -16.27
N LEU A 121 28.62 -31.87 -15.59
CA LEU A 121 29.72 -32.78 -15.95
C LEU A 121 29.74 -33.18 -17.44
N ASP A 122 28.58 -33.28 -18.08
CA ASP A 122 28.42 -33.51 -19.52
C ASP A 122 29.07 -32.42 -20.39
N VAL A 123 28.92 -31.16 -19.99
CA VAL A 123 29.48 -29.99 -20.67
C VAL A 123 30.97 -29.88 -20.39
N LEU A 124 31.40 -30.17 -19.16
CA LEU A 124 32.81 -30.16 -18.79
C LEU A 124 33.60 -31.21 -19.58
N PHE A 125 33.05 -32.41 -19.71
CA PHE A 125 33.69 -33.46 -20.51
C PHE A 125 33.66 -33.14 -22.01
N SER A 126 32.50 -32.82 -22.58
CA SER A 126 32.41 -32.57 -24.03
C SER A 126 33.09 -31.27 -24.48
N GLY A 127 33.30 -30.31 -23.57
CA GLY A 127 33.84 -28.99 -23.87
C GLY A 127 35.29 -28.75 -23.47
N LEU A 128 35.84 -29.49 -22.49
CA LEU A 128 37.15 -29.21 -21.89
C LEU A 128 38.05 -30.45 -21.73
N ILE A 129 37.52 -31.56 -21.21
CA ILE A 129 38.35 -32.72 -20.77
C ILE A 129 38.33 -33.89 -21.77
N GLY A 130 37.16 -34.19 -22.34
CA GLY A 130 36.85 -35.33 -23.20
C GLY A 130 36.98 -35.04 -24.68
N ILE A 131 38.03 -34.30 -25.05
CA ILE A 131 38.23 -33.86 -26.42
C ILE A 131 38.58 -35.08 -27.28
N THR A 132 37.66 -35.45 -28.16
CA THR A 132 37.89 -36.48 -29.18
C THR A 132 38.67 -35.92 -30.36
N GLN A 133 39.38 -36.77 -31.08
CA GLN A 133 40.19 -36.37 -32.24
C GLN A 133 39.35 -35.55 -33.25
N GLY A 134 39.75 -34.30 -33.49
CA GLY A 134 39.08 -33.37 -34.41
C GLY A 134 37.91 -32.55 -33.83
N SER A 135 37.55 -32.74 -32.56
CA SER A 135 36.46 -31.99 -31.90
C SER A 135 36.86 -30.59 -31.41
N LEU A 136 38.15 -30.39 -31.14
CA LEU A 136 38.68 -29.14 -30.56
C LEU A 136 38.60 -27.98 -31.54
N ASP A 137 39.10 -28.21 -32.76
CA ASP A 137 39.03 -27.23 -33.85
C ASP A 137 37.58 -26.92 -34.24
N ALA A 138 36.67 -27.88 -34.04
CA ALA A 138 35.26 -27.75 -34.41
C ALA A 138 34.48 -26.79 -33.49
N ILE A 139 34.91 -26.56 -32.24
CA ILE A 139 34.29 -25.57 -31.34
C ILE A 139 34.68 -24.16 -31.77
N PHE A 140 35.96 -23.94 -32.07
CA PHE A 140 36.47 -22.63 -32.52
C PHE A 140 36.03 -22.27 -33.94
N ALA A 141 35.74 -23.27 -34.78
CA ALA A 141 35.18 -23.09 -36.12
C ALA A 141 33.66 -22.76 -36.14
N ARG A 142 32.96 -22.78 -34.99
CA ARG A 142 31.53 -22.39 -34.93
C ARG A 142 31.33 -20.90 -35.13
N SER A 143 30.07 -20.50 -35.36
CA SER A 143 29.69 -19.09 -35.35
C SER A 143 30.01 -18.43 -33.99
N THR A 144 30.25 -17.11 -34.00
CA THR A 144 30.53 -16.35 -32.78
C THR A 144 29.47 -16.55 -31.70
N SER A 145 28.18 -16.54 -32.06
CA SER A 145 27.08 -16.74 -31.12
C SER A 145 27.11 -18.12 -30.44
N GLU A 146 27.38 -19.18 -31.21
CA GLU A 146 27.45 -20.54 -30.66
C GLU A 146 28.69 -20.73 -29.79
N ARG A 147 29.83 -20.18 -30.20
CA ARG A 147 31.09 -20.24 -29.45
C ARG A 147 30.97 -19.52 -28.11
N VAL A 148 30.45 -18.29 -28.11
CA VAL A 148 30.13 -17.53 -26.88
C VAL A 148 29.19 -18.32 -25.99
N LYS A 149 28.15 -18.95 -26.54
CA LYS A 149 27.22 -19.76 -25.76
C LYS A 149 27.88 -20.99 -25.11
N VAL A 150 28.79 -21.66 -25.81
CA VAL A 150 29.51 -22.84 -25.29
C VAL A 150 30.48 -22.41 -24.19
N PHE A 151 31.37 -21.45 -24.46
CA PHE A 151 32.36 -21.03 -23.48
C PHE A 151 31.77 -20.27 -22.29
N SER A 152 30.74 -19.45 -22.49
CA SER A 152 30.02 -18.83 -21.36
C SER A 152 29.44 -19.88 -20.40
N ARG A 153 29.01 -21.03 -20.92
CA ARG A 153 28.52 -22.14 -20.09
C ARG A 153 29.65 -22.89 -19.39
N ILE A 154 30.76 -23.13 -20.09
CA ILE A 154 31.95 -23.76 -19.51
C ILE A 154 32.47 -22.90 -18.35
N LEU A 155 32.64 -21.61 -18.59
CA LEU A 155 33.10 -20.63 -17.59
C LEU A 155 32.03 -20.26 -16.54
N GLY A 156 30.78 -20.73 -16.71
CA GLY A 156 29.67 -20.44 -15.80
C GLY A 156 29.23 -18.97 -15.78
N ILE A 157 29.59 -18.20 -16.82
CA ILE A 157 29.24 -16.80 -17.00
C ILE A 157 27.73 -16.62 -17.25
N ASP A 158 27.09 -17.62 -17.88
CA ASP A 158 25.65 -17.64 -18.15
C ASP A 158 24.80 -17.52 -16.87
N LYS A 159 25.27 -18.05 -15.74
CA LYS A 159 24.60 -17.94 -14.44
C LYS A 159 24.35 -16.50 -14.00
N TYR A 160 25.29 -15.59 -14.26
CA TYR A 160 25.15 -14.18 -13.87
C TYR A 160 24.14 -13.45 -14.75
N ARG A 161 24.04 -13.85 -16.02
CA ARG A 161 22.99 -13.34 -16.92
C ARG A 161 21.62 -13.81 -16.46
N ASP A 162 21.48 -15.11 -16.18
CA ASP A 162 20.23 -15.69 -15.67
C ASP A 162 19.82 -15.04 -14.34
N PHE A 163 20.78 -14.79 -13.45
CA PHE A 163 20.54 -14.09 -12.19
C PHE A 163 20.10 -12.64 -12.40
N SER A 164 20.73 -11.89 -13.33
CA SER A 164 20.31 -10.54 -13.70
C SER A 164 18.89 -10.51 -14.28
N ASP A 165 18.53 -11.49 -15.10
CA ASP A 165 17.19 -11.61 -15.70
C ASP A 165 16.14 -12.01 -14.65
N TRP A 166 16.51 -12.85 -13.68
CA TRP A 166 15.68 -13.16 -12.52
C TRP A 166 15.42 -11.91 -11.66
N LEU A 167 16.47 -11.13 -11.33
CA LEU A 167 16.34 -9.88 -10.57
C LEU A 167 15.44 -8.85 -11.28
N LEU A 168 15.48 -8.78 -12.62
CA LEU A 168 14.57 -7.94 -13.40
C LEU A 168 13.10 -8.34 -13.18
N LYS A 169 12.79 -9.63 -13.27
CA LYS A 169 11.43 -10.13 -13.10
C LYS A 169 10.95 -9.88 -11.66
N SER A 170 11.80 -10.16 -10.68
CA SER A 170 11.49 -9.91 -9.27
C SER A 170 11.28 -8.42 -8.96
N SER A 171 12.05 -7.50 -9.59
CA SER A 171 11.80 -6.07 -9.41
C SER A 171 10.47 -5.63 -10.01
N GLN A 172 10.12 -6.14 -11.20
CA GLN A 172 8.83 -5.83 -11.85
C GLN A 172 7.64 -6.30 -11.00
N GLU A 173 7.71 -7.49 -10.41
CA GLU A 173 6.67 -8.00 -9.52
C GLU A 173 6.52 -7.15 -8.25
N LEU A 174 7.63 -6.68 -7.67
CA LEU A 174 7.62 -5.79 -6.51
C LEU A 174 7.09 -4.39 -6.85
N ASP A 175 7.46 -3.84 -8.01
CA ASP A 175 6.94 -2.55 -8.51
C ASP A 175 5.42 -2.58 -8.66
N ILE A 176 4.86 -3.67 -9.22
CA ILE A 176 3.40 -3.83 -9.35
C ILE A 176 2.72 -3.83 -7.98
N LYS A 177 3.29 -4.55 -7.00
CA LYS A 177 2.77 -4.58 -5.63
C LYS A 177 2.88 -3.21 -4.94
N ALA A 178 3.98 -2.50 -5.15
CA ALA A 178 4.19 -1.16 -4.58
C ALA A 178 3.19 -0.16 -5.17
N ALA A 179 2.93 -0.23 -6.48
CA ALA A 179 1.90 0.57 -7.14
C ALA A 179 0.50 0.29 -6.59
N ALA A 180 0.16 -0.98 -6.29
CA ALA A 180 -1.11 -1.33 -5.67
C ALA A 180 -1.25 -0.72 -4.26
N VAL A 181 -0.22 -0.84 -3.42
CA VAL A 181 -0.17 -0.22 -2.08
C VAL A 181 -0.31 1.30 -2.17
N LYS A 182 0.39 1.93 -3.11
CA LYS A 182 0.30 3.37 -3.37
C LYS A 182 -1.12 3.80 -3.79
N GLY A 183 -1.79 2.98 -4.60
CA GLY A 183 -3.20 3.18 -4.96
C GLY A 183 -4.11 3.11 -3.73
N SER A 184 -3.95 2.10 -2.88
CA SER A 184 -4.71 1.97 -1.62
C SER A 184 -4.46 3.15 -0.67
N LEU A 185 -3.21 3.60 -0.55
CA LEU A 185 -2.84 4.79 0.22
C LEU A 185 -3.59 6.04 -0.26
N SER A 186 -3.63 6.28 -1.56
CA SER A 186 -4.34 7.45 -2.11
C SER A 186 -5.83 7.42 -1.77
N GLY A 187 -6.47 6.24 -1.82
CA GLY A 187 -7.87 6.09 -1.42
C GLY A 187 -8.10 6.34 0.08
N LEU A 188 -7.19 5.88 0.93
CA LEU A 188 -7.24 6.11 2.38
C LEU A 188 -7.02 7.59 2.73
N GLU A 189 -6.12 8.27 2.03
CA GLU A 189 -5.84 9.70 2.24
C GLU A 189 -7.05 10.58 1.88
N VAL A 190 -7.77 10.25 0.79
CA VAL A 190 -9.03 10.92 0.44
C VAL A 190 -10.08 10.73 1.54
N GLY A 191 -10.27 9.50 2.03
CA GLY A 191 -11.21 9.21 3.11
C GLY A 191 -10.88 9.96 4.40
N LYS A 192 -9.60 10.18 4.70
CA LYS A 192 -9.17 11.00 5.84
C LYS A 192 -9.54 12.48 5.67
N VAL A 193 -9.37 13.05 4.48
CA VAL A 193 -9.75 14.45 4.20
C VAL A 193 -11.26 14.64 4.37
N GLU A 194 -12.08 13.70 3.88
CA GLU A 194 -13.53 13.74 4.06
C GLU A 194 -13.92 13.69 5.55
N GLN A 195 -13.24 12.84 6.34
CA GLN A 195 -13.47 12.76 7.78
C GLN A 195 -13.11 14.07 8.51
N ASP A 196 -11.94 14.65 8.20
CA ASP A 196 -11.48 15.90 8.81
C ASP A 196 -12.41 17.09 8.42
N ALA A 197 -12.87 17.15 7.16
CA ALA A 197 -13.82 18.16 6.71
C ALA A 197 -15.20 18.02 7.40
N MET A 198 -15.69 16.79 7.55
CA MET A 198 -16.97 16.54 8.22
C MET A 198 -16.92 16.87 9.72
N ALA A 199 -15.78 16.65 10.38
CA ALA A 199 -15.56 17.04 11.77
C ALA A 199 -15.62 18.56 11.96
N LEU A 200 -15.00 19.34 11.06
CA LEU A 200 -15.09 20.80 11.05
C LEU A 200 -16.54 21.29 10.90
N VAL A 201 -17.29 20.69 9.96
CA VAL A 201 -18.71 21.03 9.77
C VAL A 201 -19.53 20.68 11.01
N GLN A 202 -19.24 19.56 11.69
CA GLN A 202 -19.92 19.21 12.93
C GLN A 202 -19.66 20.25 14.03
N ASP A 203 -18.41 20.67 14.21
CA ASP A 203 -18.04 21.68 15.21
C ASP A 203 -18.73 23.02 14.94
N GLU A 204 -18.81 23.46 13.68
CA GLU A 204 -19.50 24.68 13.29
C GLU A 204 -21.01 24.62 13.56
N VAL A 205 -21.67 23.53 13.17
CA VAL A 205 -23.10 23.32 13.45
C VAL A 205 -23.36 23.18 14.96
N GLN A 206 -22.42 22.64 15.73
CA GLN A 206 -22.52 22.54 17.18
C GLN A 206 -22.47 23.92 17.83
N LEU A 207 -21.57 24.79 17.39
CA LEU A 207 -21.49 26.18 17.84
C LEU A 207 -22.77 26.96 17.50
N GLU A 208 -23.30 26.80 16.29
CA GLU A 208 -24.59 27.39 15.90
C GLU A 208 -25.72 26.90 16.82
N PHE A 209 -25.81 25.58 17.04
CA PHE A 209 -26.82 24.98 17.92
C PHE A 209 -26.73 25.52 19.35
N ASP A 210 -25.53 25.56 19.93
CA ASP A 210 -25.31 26.05 21.29
C ASP A 210 -25.68 27.54 21.43
N SER A 211 -25.33 28.36 20.43
CA SER A 211 -25.67 29.78 20.41
C SER A 211 -27.18 30.01 20.33
N PHE A 212 -27.85 29.24 19.46
CA PHE A 212 -29.27 29.35 19.22
C PHE A 212 -30.08 28.78 20.40
N SER A 213 -29.58 27.74 21.07
CA SER A 213 -30.19 27.18 22.28
C SER A 213 -30.27 28.21 23.40
N ARG A 214 -29.19 28.97 23.62
CA ARG A 214 -29.19 30.08 24.60
C ARG A 214 -30.22 31.15 24.25
N SER A 215 -30.32 31.53 22.97
CA SER A 215 -31.31 32.52 22.52
C SER A 215 -32.75 32.07 22.77
N VAL A 216 -33.05 30.77 22.63
CA VAL A 216 -34.40 30.23 22.92
C VAL A 216 -34.67 30.18 24.42
N GLU A 217 -33.68 29.84 25.25
CA GLU A 217 -33.80 29.93 26.70
C GLU A 217 -34.16 31.36 27.12
N ASP A 218 -33.48 32.38 26.58
CA ASP A 218 -33.79 33.78 26.85
C ASP A 218 -35.22 34.16 26.40
N GLU A 219 -35.65 33.75 25.20
CA GLU A 219 -37.01 34.01 24.70
C GLU A 219 -38.09 33.30 25.51
N THR A 220 -37.85 32.08 25.99
CA THR A 220 -38.80 31.33 26.83
C THR A 220 -38.93 31.95 28.22
N ILE A 221 -37.83 32.42 28.82
CA ILE A 221 -37.85 33.21 30.05
C ILE A 221 -38.69 34.49 29.85
N LEU A 222 -38.45 35.20 28.75
CA LEU A 222 -39.20 36.42 28.41
C LEU A 222 -40.69 36.13 28.22
N ASN A 223 -41.04 35.05 27.51
CA ASN A 223 -42.43 34.65 27.28
C ASN A 223 -43.13 34.22 28.58
N SER A 224 -42.43 33.53 29.48
CA SER A 224 -42.97 33.18 30.81
C SER A 224 -43.26 34.42 31.65
N SER A 225 -42.41 35.44 31.54
CA SER A 225 -42.60 36.73 32.21
C SER A 225 -43.77 37.49 31.60
N LEU A 226 -43.86 37.53 30.27
CA LEU A 226 -44.98 38.14 29.54
C LEU A 226 -46.32 37.47 29.88
N ASN A 227 -46.34 36.15 30.02
CA ASN A 227 -47.53 35.40 30.43
C ASN A 227 -47.98 35.70 31.86
N LYS A 228 -47.04 36.01 32.77
CA LYS A 228 -47.39 36.53 34.09
C LYS A 228 -48.02 37.92 33.95
N THR A 229 -47.43 38.79 33.13
CA THR A 229 -47.96 40.12 32.86
C THR A 229 -49.33 40.09 32.18
N SER A 230 -49.57 39.14 31.27
CA SER A 230 -50.86 38.97 30.58
C SER A 230 -51.96 38.51 31.53
N ARG A 231 -51.64 37.65 32.52
CA ARG A 231 -52.56 37.31 33.60
C ARG A 231 -52.91 38.53 34.46
N ILE A 232 -51.91 39.36 34.77
CA ILE A 232 -52.14 40.63 35.48
C ILE A 232 -53.04 41.55 34.65
N LEU A 233 -52.79 41.67 33.34
CA LEU A 233 -53.63 42.44 32.41
C LEU A 233 -55.06 41.91 32.32
N ALA A 234 -55.25 40.59 32.33
CA ALA A 234 -56.58 39.99 32.38
C ALA A 234 -57.33 40.36 33.67
N GLY A 235 -56.62 40.38 34.80
CA GLY A 235 -57.16 40.88 36.06
C GLY A 235 -57.52 42.38 36.01
N LEU A 236 -56.63 43.21 35.45
CA LEU A 236 -56.90 44.64 35.25
C LEU A 236 -58.09 44.89 34.33
N ARG A 237 -58.26 44.08 33.28
CA ARG A 237 -59.44 44.12 32.41
C ARG A 237 -60.74 43.86 33.15
N LEU A 238 -60.73 42.85 34.02
CA LEU A 238 -61.88 42.54 34.88
C LEU A 238 -62.20 43.75 35.78
N GLY A 239 -61.18 44.32 36.44
CA GLY A 239 -61.35 45.51 37.27
C GLY A 239 -61.85 46.74 36.50
N ILE A 240 -61.33 46.99 35.29
CA ILE A 240 -61.82 48.07 34.41
C ILE A 240 -63.30 47.83 34.06
N LYS A 241 -63.68 46.60 33.74
CA LYS A 241 -65.06 46.27 33.39
C LYS A 241 -66.01 46.43 34.59
N GLU A 242 -65.58 46.00 35.77
CA GLU A 242 -66.32 46.19 37.03
C GLU A 242 -66.53 47.68 37.32
N ALA A 243 -65.48 48.50 37.19
CA ALA A 243 -65.58 49.95 37.35
C ALA A 243 -66.47 50.61 36.28
N GLU A 244 -66.36 50.21 35.01
CA GLU A 244 -67.26 50.68 33.94
C GLU A 244 -68.72 50.33 34.24
N ASP A 245 -68.99 49.15 34.77
CA ASP A 245 -70.33 48.72 35.12
C ASP A 245 -70.85 49.46 36.36
N GLU A 246 -70.03 49.71 37.39
CA GLU A 246 -70.42 50.58 38.52
C GLU A 246 -70.76 52.00 38.06
N ILE A 247 -69.94 52.61 37.18
CA ILE A 247 -70.20 53.95 36.63
C ILE A 247 -71.53 53.99 35.88
N LYS A 248 -71.89 52.95 35.12
CA LYS A 248 -73.20 52.88 34.42
C LYS A 248 -74.40 52.82 35.38
N HIS A 249 -74.22 52.33 36.60
CA HIS A 249 -75.28 52.25 37.60
C HIS A 249 -75.41 53.53 38.43
N ILE A 250 -74.50 54.50 38.27
CA ILE A 250 -74.64 55.82 38.86
C ILE A 250 -75.74 56.57 38.06
N PRO A 251 -76.81 57.07 38.72
CA PRO A 251 -77.83 57.88 38.07
C PRO A 251 -77.18 59.05 37.35
N ASP A 252 -77.66 59.35 36.15
CA ASP A 252 -77.11 60.39 35.28
C ASP A 252 -77.04 61.72 36.05
N ALA A 253 -75.84 62.16 36.42
CA ALA A 253 -75.66 63.31 37.31
C ALA A 253 -76.25 64.60 36.71
N GLU A 254 -76.35 64.70 35.38
CA GLU A 254 -77.05 65.78 34.68
C GLU A 254 -78.58 65.76 34.89
N VAL A 255 -79.18 64.57 35.05
CA VAL A 255 -80.62 64.39 35.30
C VAL A 255 -80.99 64.80 36.73
N GLU A 256 -80.10 64.64 37.72
CA GLU A 256 -80.35 65.08 39.10
C GLU A 256 -79.87 66.51 39.43
N MET A 257 -78.86 67.06 38.72
CA MET A 257 -78.46 68.47 38.90
C MET A 257 -79.48 69.46 38.33
N GLY A 258 -80.15 69.13 37.22
CA GLY A 258 -81.16 70.00 36.60
C GLY A 258 -82.28 70.42 37.57
N PRO A 259 -82.92 69.50 38.30
CA PRO A 259 -83.88 69.81 39.35
C PRO A 259 -83.29 70.74 40.44
N ILE A 260 -82.08 70.47 40.92
CA ILE A 260 -81.44 71.23 42.00
C ILE A 260 -81.14 72.67 41.57
N GLU A 261 -80.73 72.92 40.32
CA GLU A 261 -80.51 74.28 39.81
C GLU A 261 -81.81 75.06 39.66
N VAL A 262 -82.88 74.40 39.22
CA VAL A 262 -84.22 74.99 39.15
C VAL A 262 -84.75 75.29 40.56
N GLU A 263 -84.54 74.39 41.53
CA GLU A 263 -84.90 74.58 42.94
C GLU A 263 -84.12 75.75 43.57
N LEU A 264 -82.81 75.85 43.34
CA LEU A 264 -81.98 76.98 43.80
C LEU A 264 -82.41 78.32 43.17
N SER A 265 -82.76 78.31 41.89
CA SER A 265 -83.30 79.51 41.22
C SER A 265 -84.63 79.95 41.83
N SER A 266 -85.50 79.00 42.19
CA SER A 266 -86.79 79.25 42.84
C SER A 266 -86.61 79.83 44.25
N ILE A 267 -85.67 79.27 45.04
CA ILE A 267 -85.31 79.79 46.37
C ILE A 267 -84.80 81.23 46.28
N SER A 268 -83.95 81.53 45.28
CA SER A 268 -83.40 82.88 45.06
C SER A 268 -84.48 83.92 44.68
N ALA A 269 -85.61 83.46 44.15
CA ALA A 269 -86.79 84.26 43.84
C ALA A 269 -87.77 84.36 45.02
N LEU A 270 -87.36 83.99 46.25
CA LEU A 270 -88.19 83.95 47.46
C LEU A 270 -89.42 83.04 47.33
N MET A 271 -89.26 81.91 46.63
CA MET A 271 -90.31 80.89 46.46
C MET A 271 -89.84 79.53 46.98
N CYS A 272 -90.71 78.84 47.73
CA CYS A 272 -90.44 77.51 48.23
C CYS A 272 -90.33 76.51 47.07
N PRO A 273 -89.22 75.77 46.94
CA PRO A 273 -88.99 74.82 45.84
C PRO A 273 -89.92 73.60 45.90
N THR A 274 -90.50 73.29 47.06
CA THR A 274 -91.33 72.09 47.27
C THR A 274 -92.83 72.35 47.05
N CYS A 275 -93.35 73.52 47.45
CA CYS A 275 -94.78 73.83 47.38
C CYS A 275 -95.12 75.08 46.54
N GLY A 276 -94.12 75.85 46.09
CA GLY A 276 -94.31 77.03 45.24
C GLY A 276 -94.87 78.27 45.95
N GLY A 277 -94.99 78.25 47.29
CA GLY A 277 -95.44 79.41 48.08
C GLY A 277 -94.31 80.42 48.36
N PRO A 278 -94.62 81.69 48.68
CA PRO A 278 -93.63 82.69 49.03
C PRO A 278 -92.96 82.34 50.36
N ILE A 279 -91.63 82.50 50.43
CA ILE A 279 -90.81 82.30 51.64
C ILE A 279 -90.18 83.63 52.04
N ASP A 280 -89.86 83.79 53.32
CA ASP A 280 -89.16 84.99 53.79
C ASP A 280 -87.65 84.92 53.52
N ALA A 281 -86.96 86.05 53.73
CA ALA A 281 -85.54 86.17 53.44
C ALA A 281 -84.67 85.23 54.31
N VAL A 282 -85.09 84.92 55.54
CA VAL A 282 -84.34 84.05 56.46
C VAL A 282 -84.51 82.58 56.05
N GLU A 283 -85.74 82.18 55.68
CA GLU A 283 -86.03 80.86 55.15
C GLU A 283 -85.33 80.60 53.81
N SER A 284 -85.30 81.61 52.92
CA SER A 284 -84.57 81.53 51.65
C SER A 284 -83.07 81.31 51.86
N GLU A 285 -82.45 82.01 52.81
CA GLU A 285 -81.02 81.88 53.10
C GLU A 285 -80.66 80.48 53.65
N ILE A 286 -81.49 79.94 54.55
CA ILE A 286 -81.32 78.58 55.08
C ILE A 286 -81.50 77.52 53.98
N LEU A 287 -82.57 77.62 53.19
CA LEU A 287 -82.85 76.67 52.10
C LEU A 287 -81.78 76.75 51.01
N TYR A 288 -81.34 77.96 50.65
CA TYR A 288 -80.28 78.15 49.67
C TYR A 288 -78.99 77.49 50.13
N HIS A 289 -78.61 77.64 51.41
CA HIS A 289 -77.41 76.99 51.95
C HIS A 289 -77.52 75.46 51.90
N ILE A 290 -78.67 74.88 52.23
CA ILE A 290 -78.90 73.42 52.20
C ILE A 290 -78.81 72.88 50.76
N TYR A 291 -79.50 73.53 49.82
CA TYR A 291 -79.53 73.10 48.41
C TYR A 291 -78.22 73.37 47.69
N ASN A 292 -77.51 74.46 48.02
CA ASN A 292 -76.19 74.75 47.44
C ASN A 292 -75.14 73.75 47.94
N LYS A 293 -75.18 73.38 49.22
CA LYS A 293 -74.36 72.29 49.77
C LYS A 293 -74.67 70.94 49.13
N LYS A 294 -75.93 70.71 48.74
CA LYS A 294 -76.31 69.54 47.94
C LYS A 294 -75.69 69.62 46.54
N ARG A 295 -75.82 70.75 45.84
CA ARG A 295 -75.22 71.00 44.52
C ARG A 295 -73.70 70.82 44.50
N GLU A 296 -72.98 71.36 45.48
CA GLU A 296 -71.52 71.18 45.62
C GLU A 296 -71.14 69.70 45.69
N LYS A 297 -71.84 68.89 46.50
CA LYS A 297 -71.59 67.44 46.58
C LYS A 297 -71.81 66.71 45.26
N TYR A 298 -72.81 67.10 44.47
CA TYR A 298 -73.04 66.50 43.14
C TYR A 298 -71.99 66.94 42.13
N HIS A 299 -71.55 68.21 42.20
CA HIS A 299 -70.48 68.72 41.35
C HIS A 299 -69.15 68.00 41.64
N ASP A 300 -68.78 67.88 42.92
CA ASP A 300 -67.58 67.15 43.36
C ASP A 300 -67.65 65.68 42.92
N GLY A 301 -68.80 65.03 43.08
CA GLY A 301 -69.02 63.67 42.59
C GLY A 301 -68.89 63.52 41.07
N ARG A 302 -69.36 64.51 40.31
CA ARG A 302 -69.25 64.54 38.84
C ARG A 302 -67.81 64.72 38.38
N GLU A 303 -67.06 65.65 38.99
CA GLU A 303 -65.63 65.83 38.68
C GLU A 303 -64.84 64.56 38.96
N GLU A 304 -65.17 63.87 40.04
CA GLU A 304 -64.52 62.60 40.39
C GLU A 304 -64.85 61.48 39.38
N ILE A 305 -66.10 61.38 38.91
CA ILE A 305 -66.49 60.42 37.84
C ILE A 305 -65.76 60.73 36.52
N LEU A 306 -65.64 62.00 36.14
CA LEU A 306 -64.90 62.42 34.95
C LEU A 306 -63.41 62.08 35.06
N ARG A 307 -62.82 62.31 36.25
CA ARG A 307 -61.43 61.94 36.55
C ARG A 307 -61.22 60.44 36.41
N LEU A 308 -62.04 59.63 37.09
CA LEU A 308 -61.97 58.17 37.05
C LEU A 308 -62.21 57.62 35.63
N SER A 309 -63.13 58.21 34.87
CA SER A 309 -63.39 57.83 33.47
C SER A 309 -62.18 58.12 32.57
N GLY A 310 -61.48 59.24 32.81
CA GLY A 310 -60.23 59.58 32.12
C GLY A 310 -59.11 58.58 32.43
N GLU A 311 -58.98 58.16 33.69
CA GLU A 311 -58.01 57.15 34.13
C GLU A 311 -58.27 55.79 33.46
N ILE A 312 -59.52 55.32 33.45
CA ILE A 312 -59.94 54.08 32.76
C ILE A 312 -59.56 54.11 31.27
N LEU A 313 -59.78 55.23 30.59
CA LEU A 313 -59.46 55.38 29.17
C LEU A 313 -57.95 55.31 28.89
N SER A 314 -57.14 55.83 29.81
CA SER A 314 -55.69 55.76 29.75
C SER A 314 -55.19 54.32 29.95
N ASP A 315 -55.74 53.61 30.94
CA ASP A 315 -55.42 52.21 31.22
C ASP A 315 -55.80 51.30 30.05
N LYS A 316 -56.95 51.57 29.40
CA LYS A 316 -57.42 50.82 28.23
C LYS A 316 -56.45 50.92 27.05
N LYS A 317 -55.83 52.10 26.83
CA LYS A 317 -54.78 52.29 25.81
C LYS A 317 -53.51 51.51 26.14
N ILE A 318 -53.09 51.52 27.40
CA ILE A 318 -51.90 50.79 27.87
C ILE A 318 -52.12 49.27 27.69
N VAL A 319 -53.29 48.76 28.08
CA VAL A 319 -53.67 47.35 27.90
C VAL A 319 -53.63 46.97 26.41
N GLY A 320 -54.22 47.77 25.53
CA GLY A 320 -54.23 47.50 24.08
C GLY A 320 -52.83 47.50 23.45
N HIS A 321 -51.90 48.33 23.96
CA HIS A 321 -50.52 48.36 23.44
C HIS A 321 -49.74 47.10 23.85
N LEU A 322 -49.90 46.62 25.08
CA LEU A 322 -49.20 45.45 25.60
C LEU A 322 -49.61 44.14 24.91
N GLU A 323 -50.87 44.03 24.46
CA GLU A 323 -51.35 42.84 23.72
C GLU A 323 -50.79 42.70 22.31
N SER A 324 -50.28 43.79 21.72
CA SER A 324 -49.72 43.77 20.37
C SER A 324 -48.33 43.11 20.28
N LEU A 325 -47.70 42.78 21.41
CA LEU A 325 -46.38 42.15 21.48
C LEU A 325 -46.47 40.63 21.18
N ASN A 326 -46.29 40.25 19.91
CA ASN A 326 -46.41 38.87 19.41
C ASN A 326 -45.17 37.99 19.68
N ILE A 327 -44.90 37.64 20.94
CA ILE A 327 -43.72 36.87 21.36
C ILE A 327 -43.90 35.35 21.19
N GLU A 328 -45.13 34.83 21.29
CA GLU A 328 -45.42 33.39 21.24
C GLU A 328 -45.12 32.76 19.88
N ALA A 329 -45.46 33.46 18.78
CA ALA A 329 -45.12 33.01 17.42
C ALA A 329 -43.60 32.98 17.18
N ARG A 330 -42.85 33.87 17.82
CA ARG A 330 -41.38 33.91 17.72
C ARG A 330 -40.76 32.70 18.43
N VAL A 331 -41.19 32.40 19.65
CA VAL A 331 -40.75 31.22 20.42
C VAL A 331 -41.01 29.92 19.67
N LEU A 332 -42.20 29.75 19.07
CA LEU A 332 -42.54 28.56 18.28
C LEU A 332 -41.60 28.40 17.08
N LYS A 333 -41.30 29.49 16.38
CA LYS A 333 -40.39 29.49 15.23
C LYS A 333 -38.95 29.18 15.65
N SER A 334 -38.49 29.71 16.78
CA SER A 334 -37.16 29.43 17.32
C SER A 334 -37.06 27.96 17.76
N ASN A 335 -38.05 27.42 18.47
CA ASN A 335 -38.08 26.00 18.85
C ASN A 335 -38.05 25.04 17.65
N ALA A 336 -38.80 25.35 16.58
CA ALA A 336 -38.76 24.57 15.34
C ALA A 336 -37.37 24.58 14.68
N THR A 337 -36.68 25.73 14.73
CA THR A 337 -35.32 25.87 14.19
C THR A 337 -34.30 25.08 15.00
N LEU A 338 -34.42 25.08 16.35
CA LEU A 338 -33.59 24.25 17.22
C LEU A 338 -33.75 22.76 16.94
N ALA A 339 -34.98 22.29 16.75
CA ALA A 339 -35.25 20.90 16.41
C ALA A 339 -34.53 20.51 15.11
N ALA A 340 -34.60 21.35 14.07
CA ALA A 340 -33.91 21.09 12.80
C ALA A 340 -32.37 21.06 12.94
N LEU A 341 -31.78 21.95 13.74
CA LEU A 341 -30.33 21.93 14.02
C LEU A 341 -29.92 20.68 14.81
N ARG A 342 -30.75 20.24 15.77
CA ARG A 342 -30.52 19.02 16.56
C ARG A 342 -30.52 17.77 15.67
N ASP A 343 -31.47 17.68 14.75
CA ASP A 343 -31.56 16.58 13.80
C ASP A 343 -30.36 16.55 12.84
N LYS A 344 -29.92 17.72 12.36
CA LYS A 344 -28.68 17.85 11.57
C LYS A 344 -27.45 17.37 12.35
N LEU A 345 -27.31 17.76 13.62
CA LEU A 345 -26.22 17.30 14.47
C LEU A 345 -26.24 15.79 14.69
N ALA A 346 -27.42 15.20 14.94
CA ALA A 346 -27.56 13.76 15.08
C ALA A 346 -27.15 13.02 13.80
N ALA A 347 -27.56 13.52 12.63
CA ALA A 347 -27.18 12.96 11.34
C ALA A 347 -25.67 13.08 11.07
N LEU A 348 -25.06 14.22 11.39
CA LEU A 348 -23.61 14.42 11.25
C LEU A 348 -22.81 13.51 12.19
N ARG A 349 -23.21 13.41 13.46
CA ARG A 349 -22.59 12.50 14.44
C ARG A 349 -22.67 11.04 13.98
N GLY A 350 -23.82 10.60 13.48
CA GLY A 350 -23.97 9.24 12.94
C GLY A 350 -23.05 8.96 11.74
N LYS A 351 -22.90 9.93 10.82
CA LYS A 351 -21.94 9.81 9.71
C LYS A 351 -20.49 9.77 10.19
N LEU A 352 -20.15 10.60 11.18
CA LEU A 352 -18.82 10.63 11.78
C LEU A 352 -18.52 9.36 12.57
N GLU A 353 -19.49 8.74 13.25
CA GLU A 353 -19.30 7.43 13.87
C GLU A 353 -19.02 6.32 12.85
N VAL A 354 -19.70 6.32 11.69
CA VAL A 354 -19.40 5.35 10.61
C VAL A 354 -17.99 5.57 10.05
N LEU A 355 -17.58 6.82 9.87
CA LEU A 355 -16.23 7.17 9.41
C LEU A 355 -15.16 6.95 10.50
N ALA A 356 -15.49 7.12 11.78
CA ALA A 356 -14.61 6.93 12.92
C ALA A 356 -14.57 5.49 13.44
N ALA A 357 -15.54 4.63 13.11
CA ALA A 357 -15.40 3.18 13.18
C ALA A 357 -14.26 2.71 12.25
N SER A 358 -13.94 3.53 11.24
CA SER A 358 -12.68 3.49 10.51
C SER A 358 -11.53 4.18 11.26
N SER A 359 -11.52 4.21 12.60
CA SER A 359 -10.44 4.71 13.47
C SER A 359 -9.08 4.06 13.19
N ASP A 360 -9.12 2.96 12.45
CA ASP A 360 -7.97 2.30 11.86
C ASP A 360 -7.40 3.04 10.62
N ILE A 361 -7.99 4.11 10.08
CA ILE A 361 -7.48 4.79 8.87
C ILE A 361 -6.11 5.40 9.12
N LYS A 362 -5.88 6.09 10.24
CA LYS A 362 -4.57 6.71 10.53
C LYS A 362 -3.48 5.65 10.71
N SER A 363 -3.75 4.61 11.49
CA SER A 363 -2.85 3.46 11.69
C SER A 363 -2.64 2.70 10.38
N ARG A 364 -3.68 2.50 9.56
CA ARG A 364 -3.58 1.89 8.24
C ARG A 364 -2.74 2.70 7.28
N ILE A 365 -2.93 4.01 7.21
CA ILE A 365 -2.10 4.89 6.38
C ILE A 365 -0.63 4.76 6.81
N GLU A 366 -0.36 4.81 8.10
CA GLU A 366 1.01 4.67 8.59
C GLU A 366 1.60 3.28 8.27
N ASN A 367 0.83 2.21 8.46
CA ASN A 367 1.22 0.86 8.12
C ASN A 367 1.44 0.65 6.61
N GLU A 368 0.62 1.24 5.75
CA GLU A 368 0.81 1.14 4.31
C GLU A 368 1.99 2.01 3.84
N ARG A 369 2.27 3.14 4.51
CA ARG A 369 3.47 3.96 4.26
C ARG A 369 4.75 3.21 4.62
N THR A 370 4.78 2.54 5.77
CA THR A 370 5.95 1.75 6.19
C THR A 370 6.17 0.59 5.24
N LYS A 371 5.12 -0.15 4.86
CA LYS A 371 5.19 -1.19 3.83
C LYS A 371 5.73 -0.66 2.49
N LEU A 372 5.22 0.49 2.02
CA LEU A 372 5.67 1.09 0.77
C LEU A 372 7.16 1.45 0.84
N ALA A 373 7.61 2.06 1.93
CA ALA A 373 9.01 2.41 2.15
C ALA A 373 9.93 1.18 2.16
N ASP A 374 9.51 0.09 2.80
CA ASP A 374 10.26 -1.18 2.81
C ASP A 374 10.37 -1.80 1.41
N MET A 375 9.30 -1.72 0.63
CA MET A 375 9.28 -2.21 -0.76
C MET A 375 10.19 -1.37 -1.67
N GLU A 376 10.13 -0.03 -1.57
CA GLU A 376 11.01 0.88 -2.32
C GLU A 376 12.49 0.67 -1.95
N SER A 377 12.80 0.44 -0.67
CA SER A 377 14.14 0.08 -0.21
C SER A 377 14.62 -1.24 -0.81
N SER A 378 13.73 -2.24 -0.89
CA SER A 378 14.04 -3.54 -1.49
C SER A 378 14.28 -3.44 -2.99
N LEU A 379 13.48 -2.63 -3.70
CA LEU A 379 13.68 -2.32 -5.13
C LEU A 379 15.03 -1.65 -5.39
N ALA A 380 15.41 -0.68 -4.56
CA ALA A 380 16.73 -0.04 -4.65
C ALA A 380 17.87 -1.06 -4.51
N LYS A 381 17.79 -1.96 -3.51
CA LYS A 381 18.78 -3.04 -3.32
C LYS A 381 18.86 -3.97 -4.53
N ILE A 382 17.70 -4.43 -5.04
CA ILE A 382 17.64 -5.31 -6.22
C ILE A 382 18.27 -4.62 -7.43
N SER A 383 17.98 -3.34 -7.65
CA SER A 383 18.55 -2.57 -8.77
C SER A 383 20.07 -2.47 -8.68
N ALA A 384 20.62 -2.25 -7.47
CA ALA A 384 22.05 -2.17 -7.22
C ALA A 384 22.73 -3.52 -7.52
N ILE A 385 22.21 -4.61 -6.97
CA ILE A 385 22.73 -5.97 -7.21
C ILE A 385 22.67 -6.31 -8.70
N ARG A 386 21.56 -6.00 -9.36
CA ARG A 386 21.38 -6.27 -10.79
C ARG A 386 22.39 -5.51 -11.65
N SER A 387 22.72 -4.27 -11.30
CA SER A 387 23.71 -3.48 -12.03
C SER A 387 25.10 -4.13 -12.03
N VAL A 388 25.46 -4.80 -10.93
CA VAL A 388 26.71 -5.56 -10.77
C VAL A 388 26.62 -6.88 -11.53
N ALA A 389 25.55 -7.66 -11.31
CA ALA A 389 25.29 -8.92 -11.99
C ALA A 389 25.33 -8.79 -13.52
N ARG A 390 24.83 -7.68 -14.07
CA ARG A 390 24.84 -7.40 -15.51
C ARG A 390 26.25 -7.16 -16.08
N LYS A 391 27.19 -6.64 -15.29
CA LYS A 391 28.56 -6.32 -15.73
C LYS A 391 29.54 -7.47 -15.53
N LEU A 392 29.30 -8.33 -14.54
CA LEU A 392 30.13 -9.48 -14.19
C LEU A 392 30.50 -10.37 -15.39
N PRO A 393 29.57 -10.73 -16.30
CA PRO A 393 29.90 -11.53 -17.47
C PRO A 393 31.05 -11.00 -18.33
N ALA A 394 31.03 -9.69 -18.62
CA ALA A 394 32.05 -9.07 -19.45
C ALA A 394 33.39 -8.99 -18.72
N LEU A 395 33.37 -8.67 -17.43
CA LEU A 395 34.60 -8.61 -16.61
C LEU A 395 35.27 -9.98 -16.51
N ILE A 396 34.49 -11.04 -16.24
CA ILE A 396 35.00 -12.40 -16.17
C ILE A 396 35.55 -12.83 -17.53
N ALA A 397 34.84 -12.54 -18.63
CA ALA A 397 35.32 -12.87 -19.96
C ALA A 397 36.69 -12.23 -20.23
N VAL A 398 36.82 -10.91 -20.04
CA VAL A 398 38.07 -10.16 -20.26
C VAL A 398 39.24 -10.73 -19.44
N ASP A 399 39.04 -10.92 -18.14
CA ASP A 399 40.07 -11.41 -17.22
C ASP A 399 40.51 -12.85 -17.54
N THR A 400 39.53 -13.73 -17.81
CA THR A 400 39.79 -15.12 -18.17
C THR A 400 40.53 -15.19 -19.51
N THR A 401 40.09 -14.43 -20.52
CA THR A 401 40.70 -14.45 -21.85
C THR A 401 42.12 -13.91 -21.83
N ALA A 402 42.40 -12.88 -21.03
CA ALA A 402 43.75 -12.36 -20.85
C ALA A 402 44.68 -13.39 -20.19
N THR A 403 44.25 -13.99 -19.07
CA THR A 403 45.03 -14.99 -18.33
C THR A 403 45.34 -16.22 -19.20
N VAL A 404 44.33 -16.74 -19.91
CA VAL A 404 44.51 -17.90 -20.78
C VAL A 404 45.39 -17.56 -21.99
N SER A 405 45.32 -16.34 -22.54
CA SER A 405 46.20 -15.92 -23.64
C SER A 405 47.67 -15.93 -23.24
N GLU A 406 47.98 -15.49 -22.02
CA GLU A 406 49.34 -15.51 -21.47
C GLU A 406 49.87 -16.95 -21.34
N LEU A 407 49.10 -17.82 -20.67
CA LEU A 407 49.45 -19.24 -20.49
C LEU A 407 49.55 -19.99 -21.83
N ALA A 408 48.61 -19.76 -22.74
CA ALA A 408 48.60 -20.35 -24.08
C ALA A 408 49.85 -19.95 -24.87
N THR A 409 50.24 -18.67 -24.78
CA THR A 409 51.44 -18.16 -25.43
C THR A 409 52.69 -18.83 -24.88
N GLU A 410 52.82 -18.96 -23.56
CA GLU A 410 53.95 -19.66 -22.94
C GLU A 410 54.03 -21.12 -23.42
N PHE A 411 52.90 -21.84 -23.38
CA PHE A 411 52.83 -23.23 -23.82
C PHE A 411 53.24 -23.40 -25.29
N VAL A 412 52.68 -22.57 -26.18
CA VAL A 412 53.00 -22.70 -27.61
C VAL A 412 54.45 -22.31 -27.89
N ARG A 413 55.03 -21.35 -27.17
CA ARG A 413 56.46 -20.99 -27.33
C ARG A 413 57.42 -22.12 -27.01
N MET A 414 57.03 -23.08 -26.18
CA MET A 414 57.82 -24.30 -25.96
C MET A 414 57.95 -25.15 -27.23
N ILE A 415 56.98 -25.07 -28.14
CA ILE A 415 56.93 -25.84 -29.40
C ILE A 415 57.38 -24.96 -30.58
N TYR A 416 56.85 -23.74 -30.66
CA TYR A 416 57.08 -22.75 -31.71
C TYR A 416 57.49 -21.41 -31.09
N GLN A 417 58.80 -21.15 -31.05
CA GLN A 417 59.41 -20.02 -30.33
C GLN A 417 58.86 -18.61 -30.69
N ASN A 418 58.27 -18.43 -31.88
CA ASN A 418 57.84 -17.12 -32.39
C ASN A 418 56.31 -16.92 -32.41
N TRP A 419 55.56 -17.79 -31.74
CA TRP A 419 54.11 -17.69 -31.70
C TRP A 419 53.63 -16.89 -30.48
N THR A 420 52.55 -16.15 -30.69
CA THR A 420 51.75 -15.54 -29.62
C THR A 420 50.30 -15.90 -29.90
N VAL A 421 49.60 -16.40 -28.88
CA VAL A 421 48.21 -16.84 -28.98
C VAL A 421 47.35 -15.88 -28.19
N THR A 422 46.32 -15.33 -28.85
CA THR A 422 45.33 -14.47 -28.22
C THR A 422 43.99 -15.19 -28.24
N TRP A 423 43.41 -15.35 -27.06
CA TRP A 423 42.02 -15.72 -26.89
C TRP A 423 41.19 -14.45 -26.72
N ASN A 424 40.26 -14.19 -27.62
CA ASN A 424 39.49 -12.95 -27.66
C ASN A 424 38.25 -13.01 -26.75
N GLU A 425 37.63 -11.87 -26.45
CA GLU A 425 36.40 -11.79 -25.64
C GLU A 425 35.21 -12.58 -26.21
N ASP A 426 35.19 -12.80 -27.52
CA ASP A 426 34.20 -13.64 -28.22
C ASP A 426 34.62 -15.13 -28.28
N PHE A 427 35.66 -15.47 -27.50
CA PHE A 427 36.34 -16.74 -27.38
C PHE A 427 36.91 -17.28 -28.70
N SER A 428 37.13 -16.43 -29.71
CA SER A 428 37.92 -16.78 -30.90
C SER A 428 39.41 -16.82 -30.58
N ILE A 429 40.18 -17.52 -31.40
CA ILE A 429 41.64 -17.59 -31.26
C ILE A 429 42.26 -16.87 -32.44
N ASP A 430 43.16 -15.96 -32.16
CA ASP A 430 44.08 -15.39 -33.14
C ASP A 430 45.51 -15.76 -32.78
N VAL A 431 46.33 -16.03 -33.79
CA VAL A 431 47.72 -16.40 -33.63
C VAL A 431 48.58 -15.41 -34.38
N ARG A 432 49.54 -14.82 -33.68
CA ARG A 432 50.57 -13.97 -34.28
C ARG A 432 51.87 -14.74 -34.44
N ILE A 433 52.40 -14.74 -35.67
CA ILE A 433 53.66 -15.39 -36.06
C ILE A 433 54.56 -14.30 -36.64
N GLY A 434 55.48 -13.77 -35.84
CA GLY A 434 56.25 -12.57 -36.22
C GLY A 434 55.32 -11.36 -36.39
N GLU A 435 55.29 -10.77 -37.59
CA GLU A 435 54.41 -9.64 -37.94
C GLU A 435 53.05 -10.07 -38.51
N MET A 436 52.86 -11.35 -38.84
CA MET A 436 51.61 -11.85 -39.40
C MET A 436 50.64 -12.25 -38.30
N GLU A 437 49.40 -11.77 -38.39
CA GLU A 437 48.29 -12.15 -37.54
C GLU A 437 47.30 -13.00 -38.34
N LEU A 438 47.03 -14.20 -37.84
CA LEU A 438 46.18 -15.18 -38.50
C LEU A 438 45.04 -15.55 -37.56
N SER A 439 43.82 -15.42 -38.04
CA SER A 439 42.64 -15.93 -37.34
C SER A 439 42.62 -17.46 -37.34
N PHE A 440 41.92 -18.04 -36.36
CA PHE A 440 41.82 -19.50 -36.23
C PHE A 440 41.45 -20.20 -37.55
N THR A 441 40.58 -19.61 -38.36
CA THR A 441 40.13 -20.21 -39.63
C THR A 441 41.23 -20.28 -40.70
N GLN A 442 42.18 -19.35 -40.68
CA GLN A 442 43.30 -19.24 -41.62
C GLN A 442 44.45 -20.20 -41.29
N LEU A 443 44.47 -20.77 -40.08
CA LEU A 443 45.47 -21.74 -39.66
C LEU A 443 45.34 -23.07 -40.41
N SER A 444 46.48 -23.72 -40.64
CA SER A 444 46.53 -25.09 -41.15
C SER A 444 45.92 -26.07 -40.14
N LYS A 445 45.60 -27.30 -40.57
CA LYS A 445 44.98 -28.30 -39.69
C LYS A 445 45.85 -28.64 -38.46
N SER A 446 47.18 -28.70 -38.61
CA SER A 446 48.08 -28.94 -37.47
C SER A 446 48.19 -27.72 -36.55
N GLN A 447 48.21 -26.52 -37.13
CA GLN A 447 48.25 -25.26 -36.40
C GLN A 447 46.97 -25.03 -35.59
N LYS A 448 45.82 -25.35 -36.16
CA LYS A 448 44.52 -25.34 -35.47
C LYS A 448 44.54 -26.23 -34.23
N GLY A 449 45.03 -27.46 -34.37
CA GLY A 449 45.12 -28.40 -33.25
C GLY A 449 46.00 -27.90 -32.09
N ILE A 450 47.11 -27.21 -32.39
CA ILE A 450 48.01 -26.69 -31.37
C ILE A 450 47.44 -25.43 -30.71
N ALA A 451 46.89 -24.52 -31.50
CA ALA A 451 46.26 -23.31 -30.98
C ALA A 451 45.01 -23.62 -30.14
N SER A 452 44.19 -24.59 -30.56
CA SER A 452 43.00 -25.02 -29.82
C SER A 452 43.36 -25.74 -28.52
N LEU A 453 44.43 -26.54 -28.51
CA LEU A 453 44.93 -27.19 -27.29
C LEU A 453 45.53 -26.19 -26.30
N SER A 454 46.11 -25.08 -26.77
CA SER A 454 46.81 -24.14 -25.88
C SER A 454 45.88 -23.29 -24.99
N VAL A 455 44.61 -23.15 -25.37
CA VAL A 455 43.64 -22.29 -24.66
C VAL A 455 42.65 -23.08 -23.80
N ILE A 456 42.88 -24.39 -23.64
CA ILE A 456 42.05 -25.34 -22.88
C ILE A 456 42.92 -26.03 -21.85
#